data_AF-A0A4Q5S8Z3-F1
#
_entry.id   AF-A0A4Q5S8Z3-F1
#
_cell.length_a   1.000
_cell.length_b   1.000
_cell.length_c   1.000
_cell.angle_alpha   90.00
_cell.angle_beta   90.00
_cell.angle_gamma   90.00
#
_symmetry.space_group_name_H-M   'P 1'
#
loop_
_entity.id
_entity.type
_entity.pdbx_description
1 polymer ?
#
loop_
_entity_poly.entity_id
_entity_poly.type
_entity_poly.pdbx_seq_one_letter_code
_entity_poly.pdbx_strand_id
1 'polypeptide(L)'
;MNIFNTEAKTIVLNKIKNQDSGNLKFVRTDEANKENTGCDGDIFSIVKVLYDLQITSVIVEGGSQLIGSFIEAGCWDEARVITNPHLLAFGGTAAPLLKSGLLTDTMNTSGDIIQYFINQETKV
;
A
#
# COMPACT_ATOMS: atom_id res chain seq x y z
N MET A 1 2.93 18.26 -1.76
CA MET A 1 3.32 17.28 -0.73
C MET A 1 4.85 17.27 -0.66
N ASN A 2 5.45 17.76 0.42
CA ASN A 2 6.91 17.82 0.58
C ASN A 2 7.39 16.65 1.43
N ILE A 3 7.52 15.47 0.83
CA ILE A 3 7.76 14.20 1.54
C ILE A 3 9.14 14.10 2.22
N PHE A 4 10.09 14.97 1.88
CA PHE A 4 11.45 15.00 2.47
C PHE A 4 11.66 16.17 3.44
N ASN A 5 10.59 16.83 3.88
CA ASN A 5 10.72 17.85 4.92
C ASN A 5 10.95 17.21 6.30
N THR A 6 11.26 18.04 7.29
CA THR A 6 11.51 17.61 8.66
C THR A 6 10.23 17.58 9.52
N GLU A 7 9.06 17.85 8.93
CA GLU A 7 7.80 17.98 9.67
C GLU A 7 7.27 16.63 10.15
N ALA A 8 7.58 15.55 9.42
CA ALA A 8 7.25 14.19 9.80
C ALA A 8 8.48 13.28 9.64
N LYS A 9 8.49 12.18 10.41
CA LYS A 9 9.47 11.10 10.22
C LYS A 9 9.18 10.41 8.89
N THR A 10 10.14 10.42 7.98
CA THR A 10 10.03 9.82 6.66
C THR A 10 10.93 8.58 6.55
N ILE A 11 10.36 7.47 6.09
CA ILE A 11 11.09 6.25 5.77
C ILE A 11 11.03 6.01 4.27
N VAL A 12 12.19 5.82 3.63
CA VAL A 12 12.32 5.57 2.19
C VAL A 12 12.80 4.14 1.98
N LEU A 13 11.86 3.29 1.59
CA LEU A 13 12.13 1.91 1.18
C LEU A 13 12.72 1.91 -0.23
N ASN A 14 13.88 1.27 -0.41
CA ASN A 14 14.61 1.29 -1.69
C ASN A 14 15.49 0.03 -1.86
N LYS A 15 16.21 -0.09 -2.98
CA LYS A 15 17.14 -1.22 -3.26
C LYS A 15 18.62 -0.79 -3.31
N ILE A 16 18.93 0.45 -2.91
CA ILE A 16 20.24 1.09 -3.16
C ILE A 16 21.04 1.25 -1.85
N LYS A 17 20.44 1.81 -0.80
CA LYS A 17 21.17 2.23 0.40
C LYS A 17 20.37 2.15 1.70
N ASN A 18 21.11 1.94 2.78
CA ASN A 18 20.68 2.16 4.16
C ASN A 18 21.33 3.46 4.68
N GLN A 19 20.55 4.34 5.30
CA GLN A 19 21.04 5.59 5.89
C GLN A 19 20.05 6.07 6.95
N ASP A 20 20.54 6.55 8.09
CA ASP A 20 19.72 7.18 9.12
C ASP A 20 20.22 8.61 9.35
N SER A 21 19.33 9.60 9.17
CA SER A 21 19.60 11.02 9.39
C SER A 21 18.60 11.62 10.37
N GLY A 22 18.04 10.79 11.26
CA GLY A 22 17.07 11.21 12.27
C GLY A 22 15.64 11.28 11.72
N ASN A 23 15.31 12.39 11.05
CA ASN A 23 13.96 12.58 10.49
C ASN A 23 13.74 11.82 9.17
N LEU A 24 14.83 11.42 8.50
CA LEU A 24 14.80 10.70 7.24
C LEU A 24 15.63 9.41 7.36
N LYS A 25 14.98 8.27 7.10
CA LYS A 25 15.60 6.95 7.16
C LYS A 25 15.44 6.24 5.82
N PHE A 26 16.55 5.84 5.21
CA PHE A 26 16.57 4.98 4.02
C PHE A 26 16.78 3.54 4.46
N VAL A 27 15.94 2.64 3.97
CA VAL A 27 16.00 1.21 4.29
C VAL A 27 15.97 0.37 3.01
N ARG A 28 16.89 -0.59 2.92
CA ARG A 28 16.97 -1.54 1.82
C ARG A 28 15.95 -2.67 1.98
N THR A 29 15.18 -2.95 0.94
CA THR A 29 14.20 -4.05 0.95
C THR A 29 14.78 -5.36 0.43
N ASP A 30 15.80 -5.31 -0.43
CA ASP A 30 16.42 -6.48 -1.05
C ASP A 30 17.24 -7.34 -0.06
N GLU A 31 17.57 -6.78 1.11
CA GLU A 31 18.23 -7.52 2.19
C GLU A 31 17.24 -8.30 3.08
N ALA A 32 15.94 -7.98 3.03
CA ALA A 32 14.93 -8.55 3.93
C ALA A 32 14.52 -9.98 3.57
N ASN A 33 14.59 -10.37 2.29
CA ASN A 33 14.14 -11.69 1.81
C ASN A 33 15.24 -12.79 1.85
N LYS A 34 16.32 -12.60 2.61
CA LYS A 34 17.40 -13.60 2.69
C LYS A 34 17.04 -14.85 3.49
N GLU A 35 15.90 -14.85 4.17
CA GLU A 35 15.37 -15.99 4.90
C GLU A 35 14.29 -16.66 4.04
N ASN A 36 14.49 -17.94 3.70
CA ASN A 36 13.62 -18.78 2.87
C ASN A 36 12.22 -18.97 3.50
N THR A 37 11.38 -17.93 3.57
CA THR A 37 10.05 -18.00 4.18
C THR A 37 8.96 -18.48 3.23
N GLY A 38 9.28 -18.85 1.99
CA GLY A 38 8.29 -19.33 1.00
C GLY A 38 7.31 -18.26 0.50
N CYS A 39 7.43 -17.04 1.03
CA CYS A 39 6.70 -15.85 0.63
C CYS A 39 7.65 -14.95 -0.17
N ASP A 40 7.87 -15.29 -1.43
CA ASP A 40 8.80 -14.56 -2.30
C ASP A 40 8.09 -13.38 -2.99
N GLY A 41 8.65 -12.17 -2.89
CA GLY A 41 8.16 -11.00 -3.63
C GLY A 41 8.56 -9.65 -3.04
N ASP A 42 8.54 -8.60 -3.88
CA ASP A 42 8.90 -7.22 -3.49
C ASP A 42 7.96 -6.68 -2.37
N ILE A 43 6.68 -7.05 -2.38
CA ILE A 43 5.71 -6.64 -1.35
C ILE A 43 6.01 -7.30 -0.01
N PHE A 44 6.36 -8.59 0.01
CA PHE A 44 6.74 -9.27 1.25
C PHE A 44 7.98 -8.66 1.89
N SER A 45 8.97 -8.23 1.09
CA SER A 45 10.12 -7.47 1.60
C SER A 45 9.70 -6.17 2.27
N ILE A 46 8.79 -5.43 1.63
CA ILE A 46 8.28 -4.16 2.16
C ILE A 46 7.57 -4.41 3.49
N VAL A 47 6.65 -5.37 3.54
CA VAL A 47 5.90 -5.71 4.76
C VAL A 47 6.84 -6.19 5.88
N LYS A 48 7.84 -7.01 5.56
CA LYS A 48 8.85 -7.45 6.53
C LYS A 48 9.65 -6.28 7.11
N VAL A 49 10.11 -5.35 6.26
CA VAL A 49 10.81 -4.15 6.73
C VAL A 49 9.91 -3.29 7.63
N LEU A 50 8.64 -3.11 7.26
CA LEU A 50 7.68 -2.39 8.10
C LEU A 50 7.49 -3.07 9.46
N TYR A 51 7.36 -4.39 9.47
CA TYR A 51 7.27 -5.19 10.68
C TYR A 51 8.51 -5.05 11.58
N ASP A 52 9.71 -5.15 11.01
CA ASP A 52 10.98 -5.00 11.74
C ASP A 52 11.15 -3.58 12.32
N LEU A 53 10.52 -2.58 11.69
CA LEU A 53 10.43 -1.20 12.18
C LEU A 53 9.28 -0.98 13.18
N GLN A 54 8.58 -2.04 13.59
CA GLN A 54 7.41 -2.03 14.47
C GLN A 54 6.24 -1.21 13.93
N ILE A 55 6.11 -1.12 12.60
CA ILE A 55 4.99 -0.48 11.92
C ILE A 55 4.01 -1.59 11.51
N THR A 56 2.89 -1.66 12.22
CA THR A 56 1.89 -2.74 12.07
C THR A 56 0.66 -2.35 11.27
N SER A 57 0.50 -1.05 10.94
CA SER A 57 -0.62 -0.54 10.17
C SER A 57 -0.13 0.50 9.18
N VAL A 58 -0.53 0.34 7.92
CA VAL A 58 -0.19 1.26 6.83
C VAL A 58 -1.40 1.53 5.96
N ILE A 59 -1.50 2.76 5.44
CA ILE A 59 -2.45 3.11 4.38
C ILE A 59 -1.64 3.22 3.10
N VAL A 60 -2.04 2.47 2.07
CA VAL A 60 -1.40 2.48 0.75
C VAL A 60 -2.28 3.28 -0.21
N GLU A 61 -1.84 4.46 -0.62
CA GLU A 61 -2.65 5.39 -1.43
C GLU A 61 -2.28 5.46 -2.91
N GLY A 62 -1.13 4.92 -3.34
CA GLY A 62 -0.79 4.90 -4.76
C GLY A 62 0.68 4.65 -5.08
N GLY A 63 1.06 4.56 -6.37
CA GLY A 63 0.18 4.63 -7.54
C GLY A 63 -0.52 3.32 -7.89
N SER A 64 -1.17 3.25 -9.05
CA SER A 64 -1.90 2.05 -9.54
C SER A 64 -1.03 0.79 -9.50
N GLN A 65 0.25 0.89 -9.89
CA GLN A 65 1.19 -0.23 -9.78
C GLN A 65 1.40 -0.69 -8.33
N LEU A 66 1.65 0.25 -7.40
CA LEU A 66 1.90 -0.10 -6.00
C LEU A 66 0.67 -0.78 -5.38
N ILE A 67 -0.50 -0.15 -5.51
CA ILE A 67 -1.77 -0.71 -5.02
C ILE A 67 -2.04 -2.07 -5.66
N GLY A 68 -1.84 -2.18 -6.98
CA GLY A 68 -2.01 -3.44 -7.71
C GLY A 68 -1.12 -4.54 -7.16
N SER A 69 0.15 -4.26 -6.88
CA SER A 69 1.07 -5.23 -6.29
C SER A 69 0.64 -5.70 -4.89
N PHE A 70 0.10 -4.82 -4.04
CA PHE A 70 -0.46 -5.22 -2.73
C PHE A 70 -1.67 -6.13 -2.89
N ILE A 71 -2.57 -5.82 -3.83
CA ILE A 71 -3.76 -6.64 -4.14
C ILE A 71 -3.34 -8.01 -4.66
N GLU A 72 -2.42 -8.06 -5.63
CA GLU A 72 -1.93 -9.30 -6.23
C GLU A 72 -1.20 -10.19 -5.23
N ALA A 73 -0.44 -9.59 -4.29
CA ALA A 73 0.23 -10.32 -3.22
C ALA A 73 -0.72 -10.75 -2.08
N GLY A 74 -2.00 -10.36 -2.12
CA GLY A 74 -2.96 -10.61 -1.04
C GLY A 74 -2.60 -9.92 0.29
N CYS A 75 -1.69 -8.94 0.26
CA CYS A 75 -1.14 -8.28 1.45
C CYS A 75 -1.96 -7.05 1.85
N TRP A 76 -3.27 -7.21 2.01
CA TRP A 76 -4.18 -6.13 2.41
C TRP A 76 -5.36 -6.72 3.19
N ASP A 77 -5.86 -5.95 4.17
CA ASP A 77 -7.00 -6.36 5.00
C ASP A 77 -8.28 -5.61 4.61
N GLU A 78 -8.16 -4.30 4.41
CA GLU A 78 -9.26 -3.41 4.04
C GLU A 78 -8.91 -2.61 2.78
N ALA A 79 -9.91 -2.38 1.93
CA ALA A 79 -9.80 -1.46 0.80
C ALA A 79 -10.98 -0.49 0.78
N ARG A 80 -10.71 0.75 0.37
CA ARG A 80 -11.72 1.79 0.17
C ARG A 80 -11.62 2.26 -1.28
N VAL A 81 -12.71 2.12 -2.03
CA VAL A 81 -12.80 2.58 -3.42
C VAL A 81 -13.68 3.82 -3.44
N ILE A 82 -13.08 4.96 -3.78
CA ILE A 82 -13.78 6.25 -3.90
C ILE A 82 -13.95 6.53 -5.38
N THR A 83 -15.20 6.62 -5.82
CA THR A 83 -15.58 6.80 -7.23
C THR A 83 -16.40 8.07 -7.38
N ASN A 84 -15.97 8.96 -8.26
CA ASN A 84 -16.80 10.08 -8.71
C ASN A 84 -17.63 9.63 -9.93
N PRO A 85 -18.95 9.43 -9.80
CA PRO A 85 -19.80 8.92 -10.89
C PRO A 85 -20.00 9.93 -12.03
N HIS A 86 -19.64 11.20 -11.81
CA HIS A 86 -19.80 12.28 -12.78
C HIS A 86 -18.50 12.63 -13.52
N LEU A 87 -17.37 12.03 -13.12
CA LEU A 87 -16.07 12.27 -13.73
C LEU A 87 -15.74 11.21 -14.78
N LEU A 88 -15.54 11.66 -16.01
CA LEU A 88 -14.97 10.83 -17.09
C LEU A 88 -13.51 11.24 -17.31
N ALA A 89 -12.60 10.35 -16.96
CA ALA A 89 -11.16 10.56 -17.17
C ALA A 89 -10.75 10.12 -18.58
N PHE A 90 -10.54 11.07 -19.49
CA PHE A 90 -9.98 10.79 -20.82
C PHE A 90 -8.46 10.69 -20.73
N GLY A 91 -7.91 9.48 -20.87
CA GLY A 91 -6.46 9.24 -20.83
C GLY A 91 -5.86 9.09 -19.43
N GLY A 92 -6.67 8.75 -18.41
CA GLY A 92 -6.20 8.47 -17.06
C GLY A 92 -5.56 7.09 -16.90
N THR A 93 -4.88 6.86 -15.76
CA THR A 93 -4.41 5.53 -15.36
C THR A 93 -5.56 4.73 -14.78
N ALA A 94 -5.78 3.50 -15.26
CA ALA A 94 -6.81 2.63 -14.72
C ALA A 94 -6.54 2.29 -13.24
N ALA A 95 -7.60 2.33 -12.43
CA ALA A 95 -7.54 1.84 -11.06
C ALA A 95 -7.34 0.32 -11.06
N PRO A 96 -6.53 -0.24 -10.13
CA PRO A 96 -6.39 -1.69 -9.98
C PRO A 96 -7.73 -2.36 -9.65
N LEU A 97 -7.92 -3.58 -10.17
CA LEU A 97 -9.12 -4.37 -9.89
C LEU A 97 -8.94 -5.15 -8.58
N LEU A 98 -9.88 -4.99 -7.65
CA LEU A 98 -9.94 -5.76 -6.42
C LEU A 98 -10.57 -7.14 -6.68
N LYS A 99 -9.76 -8.19 -6.77
CA LYS A 99 -10.22 -9.54 -7.17
C LYS A 99 -10.97 -10.31 -6.06
N SER A 100 -10.54 -10.16 -4.81
CA SER A 100 -11.01 -11.00 -3.67
C SER A 100 -11.66 -10.18 -2.54
N GLY A 101 -12.13 -8.97 -2.85
CA GLY A 101 -12.76 -8.10 -1.85
C GLY A 101 -14.25 -8.34 -1.68
N LEU A 102 -14.69 -8.59 -0.45
CA LEU A 102 -16.09 -8.57 -0.07
C LEU A 102 -16.54 -7.13 0.17
N LEU A 103 -17.49 -6.65 -0.61
CA LEU A 103 -18.16 -5.37 -0.34
C LEU A 103 -18.95 -5.49 0.97
N THR A 104 -18.58 -4.69 1.97
CA THR A 104 -19.22 -4.69 3.29
C THR A 104 -20.15 -3.50 3.48
N ASP A 105 -19.85 -2.36 2.87
CA ASP A 105 -20.64 -1.15 3.00
C ASP A 105 -20.50 -0.23 1.78
N THR A 106 -21.44 0.68 1.60
CA THR A 106 -21.41 1.73 0.58
C THR A 106 -22.01 3.01 1.13
N MET A 107 -21.26 4.10 0.98
CA MET A 107 -21.66 5.45 1.39
C MET A 107 -21.67 6.40 0.21
N ASN A 108 -22.65 7.31 0.18
CA ASN A 108 -22.67 8.44 -0.73
C ASN A 108 -22.30 9.71 0.04
N THR A 109 -21.33 10.49 -0.45
CA THR A 109 -20.93 11.74 0.19
C THR A 109 -20.39 12.73 -0.82
N SER A 110 -20.85 13.97 -0.76
CA SER A 110 -20.35 15.07 -1.62
C SER A 110 -20.36 14.77 -3.13
N GLY A 111 -21.26 13.89 -3.59
CA GLY A 111 -21.33 13.44 -4.99
C GLY A 111 -20.45 12.25 -5.34
N ASP A 112 -19.59 11.78 -4.43
CA ASP A 112 -18.79 10.58 -4.59
C ASP A 112 -19.44 9.36 -3.92
N ILE A 113 -19.10 8.17 -4.43
CA ILE A 113 -19.46 6.88 -3.86
C ILE A 113 -18.21 6.28 -3.20
N ILE A 114 -18.32 5.93 -1.93
CA ILE A 114 -17.28 5.23 -1.17
C ILE A 114 -17.74 3.81 -0.92
N GLN A 115 -17.00 2.83 -1.43
CA GLN A 115 -17.23 1.42 -1.21
C GLN A 115 -16.17 0.84 -0.28
N TYR A 116 -16.62 0.07 0.72
CA TYR A 116 -15.77 -0.55 1.73
C TYR A 116 -15.65 -2.03 1.44
N PHE A 117 -14.41 -2.52 1.39
CA PHE A 117 -14.12 -3.91 1.12
C PHE A 117 -13.23 -4.51 2.21
N ILE A 118 -13.48 -5.78 2.51
CA ILE A 118 -12.56 -6.61 3.31
C ILE A 118 -11.98 -7.73 2.46
N ASN A 119 -10.73 -8.09 2.67
CA ASN A 119 -10.11 -9.23 2.02
C ASN A 119 -10.62 -10.53 2.63
N GLN A 120 -11.23 -11.40 1.81
CA GLN A 120 -11.73 -12.70 2.29
C GLN A 120 -10.65 -13.77 2.40
N GLU A 121 -9.46 -13.53 1.84
CA GLU A 121 -8.36 -14.48 1.80
C GLU A 121 -7.33 -14.26 2.93
N THR A 122 -7.50 -13.21 3.74
CA THR A 122 -6.66 -12.97 4.91
C THR A 122 -6.81 -14.15 5.86
N LYS A 123 -5.79 -15.01 5.92
CA LYS A 123 -5.71 -16.10 6.89
C LYS A 123 -5.33 -15.50 8.24
N VAL A 124 -6.23 -15.63 9.21
CA VAL A 124 -5.97 -15.40 10.63
C VAL A 124 -5.14 -16.55 11.19
#